data_AF-A0A537UGU2-F1
#
_entry.id   AF-A0A537UGU2-F1
#
_cell.length_a   1.000
_cell.length_b   1.000
_cell.length_c   1.000
_cell.angle_alpha   90.00
_cell.angle_beta   90.00
_cell.angle_gamma   90.00
#
_symmetry.space_group_name_H-M   'P 1'
#
loop_
_entity.id
_entity.type
_entity.pdbx_description
1 polymer ?
#
loop_
_entity_poly.entity_id
_entity_poly.type
_entity_poly.pdbx_seq_one_letter_code
_entity_poly.pdbx_strand_id
1 'polypeptide(L)' 'MPPLEKAIEGSGSGEAVLSVFRATNLLSSFEMIRIQDVLRGPDADTFIRAGARFTMGETKPALAAMERVLRRQG' A
#
# COMPACT_ATOMS: atom_id res chain seq x y z
N MET A 1 18.81 -4.41 -7.02
CA MET A 1 17.40 -4.74 -7.29
C MET A 1 16.64 -3.43 -7.45
N PRO A 2 15.79 -3.26 -8.48
CA PRO A 2 15.03 -2.04 -8.64
C PRO A 2 13.98 -1.88 -7.52
N PRO A 3 13.48 -0.65 -7.26
CA PRO A 3 12.69 -0.36 -6.06
C PRO A 3 11.37 -1.15 -5.95
N LEU A 4 10.76 -1.50 -7.08
CA LEU A 4 9.47 -2.20 -7.11
C LEU A 4 9.62 -3.69 -6.76
N GLU A 5 10.66 -4.34 -7.26
CA GLU A 5 10.99 -5.72 -6.93
C GLU A 5 11.35 -5.86 -5.44
N LYS A 6 12.04 -4.85 -4.87
CA LYS A 6 12.26 -4.78 -3.42
C LYS A 6 10.97 -4.70 -2.62
N ALA A 7 9.97 -3.95 -3.12
CA ALA A 7 8.67 -3.86 -2.48
C ALA A 7 7.85 -5.16 -2.64
N ILE A 8 8.05 -5.92 -3.73
CA ILE A 8 7.39 -7.21 -3.98
C ILE A 8 7.93 -8.30 -3.06
N GLU A 9 9.24 -8.35 -2.83
CA GLU A 9 9.89 -9.40 -2.04
C GLU A 9 10.03 -9.04 -0.55
N GLY A 10 10.06 -7.74 -0.24
CA GLY A 10 10.29 -7.23 1.10
C GLY A 10 9.07 -7.28 2.03
N SER A 11 9.36 -7.01 3.31
CA SER A 11 8.39 -6.85 4.40
C SER A 11 8.79 -5.70 5.32
N GLY A 12 7.86 -5.25 6.16
CA GLY A 12 8.14 -4.25 7.19
C GLY A 12 8.33 -2.83 6.64
N SER A 13 7.86 -2.55 5.42
CA SER A 13 8.00 -1.23 4.78
C SER A 13 6.84 -0.27 5.11
N GLY A 14 5.90 -0.67 5.96
CA GLY A 14 4.68 0.08 6.30
C GLY A 14 4.93 1.53 6.71
N GLU A 15 5.73 1.77 7.74
CA GLU A 15 6.04 3.13 8.23
C GLU A 15 6.81 3.98 7.20
N ALA A 16 7.71 3.35 6.43
CA ALA A 16 8.46 4.05 5.38
C ALA A 16 7.51 4.55 4.28
N VAL A 17 6.57 3.71 3.83
CA VAL A 17 5.55 4.09 2.83
C VAL A 17 4.58 5.13 3.41
N LEU A 18 4.16 4.99 4.67
CA LEU A 18 3.29 5.96 5.34
C LEU A 18 3.93 7.35 5.43
N SER A 19 5.26 7.40 5.66
CA SER A 19 6.00 8.66 5.69
C SER A 19 5.93 9.41 4.36
N VAL A 20 5.94 8.68 3.23
CA VAL A 20 5.79 9.25 1.89
C VAL A 20 4.37 9.79 1.68
N PHE A 21 3.33 9.04 2.05
CA PHE A 21 1.95 9.54 1.93
C PHE A 21 1.75 10.85 2.70
N ARG A 22 2.28 10.93 3.93
CA ARG A 22 2.20 12.14 4.78
C ARG A 22 2.97 13.34 4.22
N ALA A 23 3.94 13.11 3.34
CA ALA A 23 4.67 14.18 2.66
C ALA A 23 3.92 14.73 1.42
N THR A 24 2.74 14.20 1.10
CA THR A 24 1.93 14.61 -0.05
C THR A 24 0.56 15.14 0.36
N ASN A 25 -0.14 15.81 -0.56
CA ASN A 25 -1.53 16.25 -0.40
C ASN A 25 -2.52 15.40 -1.24
N LEU A 26 -2.15 14.17 -1.59
CA LEU A 26 -2.92 13.32 -2.51
C LEU A 26 -4.17 12.69 -1.89
N LEU A 27 -4.24 12.62 -0.56
CA LEU A 27 -5.33 11.99 0.17
C LEU A 27 -6.05 13.04 1.02
N SER A 28 -7.38 12.96 1.08
CA SER A 28 -8.14 13.64 2.12
C SER A 28 -7.75 13.11 3.51
N SER A 29 -8.07 13.88 4.56
CA SER A 29 -7.80 13.46 5.94
C SER A 29 -8.42 12.10 6.28
N PHE A 30 -9.62 11.82 5.74
CA PHE A 30 -10.32 10.55 5.96
C PHE A 30 -9.63 9.37 5.26
N GLU A 31 -9.20 9.56 4.02
CA GLU A 31 -8.42 8.54 3.30
C GLU A 31 -7.07 8.30 3.96
N MET A 32 -6.42 9.34 4.48
CA MET A 32 -5.15 9.23 5.21
C MET A 32 -5.28 8.37 6.47
N ILE A 33 -6.36 8.52 7.24
CA ILE A 33 -6.63 7.69 8.43
C ILE A 33 -6.71 6.21 8.02
N ARG A 34 -7.50 5.89 6.99
CA ARG A 34 -7.65 4.51 6.51
C ARG A 34 -6.34 3.92 6.02
N ILE A 35 -5.56 4.68 5.25
CA ILE A 35 -4.25 4.24 4.74
C ILE A 35 -3.26 4.04 5.90
N GLN A 36 -3.29 4.90 6.92
CA GLN A 36 -2.48 4.73 8.11
C GLN A 36 -2.79 3.41 8.83
N ASP A 37 -4.07 3.07 9.00
CA ASP A 37 -4.47 1.83 9.67
C ASP A 37 -4.04 0.59 8.88
N VAL A 38 -4.16 0.62 7.54
CA VAL A 38 -3.62 -0.43 6.65
C VAL A 38 -2.10 -0.58 6.83
N LEU A 39 -1.35 0.52 6.72
CA LEU A 39 0.12 0.50 6.68
C LEU A 39 0.78 0.20 8.03
N ARG A 40 0.05 0.36 9.14
CA ARG A 40 0.47 -0.05 10.49
C ARG A 40 -0.04 -1.43 10.88
N GLY A 41 -1.00 -1.96 10.13
CA GLY A 41 -1.65 -3.23 10.39
C GLY A 41 -0.91 -4.43 9.79
N PRO A 42 -1.42 -5.65 10.05
CA PRO A 42 -0.84 -6.89 9.53
C PRO A 42 -0.94 -7.01 8.00
N ASP A 43 -1.84 -6.26 7.36
CA ASP A 43 -2.05 -6.28 5.91
C ASP A 43 -1.15 -5.28 5.14
N ALA A 44 -0.28 -4.53 5.84
CA ALA A 44 0.58 -3.49 5.24
C ALA A 44 1.40 -4.00 4.05
N ASP A 45 2.12 -5.10 4.23
CA ASP A 45 2.96 -5.65 3.18
C ASP A 45 2.13 -6.18 2.00
N THR A 46 0.93 -6.70 2.26
CA THR A 46 0.00 -7.15 1.20
C THR A 46 -0.44 -5.96 0.34
N PHE A 47 -0.76 -4.83 0.96
CA PHE A 47 -1.13 -3.61 0.27
C PHE A 47 0.04 -3.05 -0.56
N ILE A 48 1.23 -2.95 0.03
CA ILE A 48 2.44 -2.44 -0.65
C ILE A 48 2.80 -3.31 -1.86
N ARG A 49 2.82 -4.63 -1.69
CA ARG A 49 3.10 -5.57 -2.80
C ARG A 49 2.08 -5.43 -3.93
N ALA A 50 0.81 -5.25 -3.59
CA ALA A 50 -0.23 -5.03 -4.61
C ALA A 50 -0.01 -3.70 -5.34
N GLY A 51 0.35 -2.61 -4.65
CA GLY A 51 0.71 -1.34 -5.29
C GLY A 51 1.93 -1.44 -6.22
N ALA A 52 2.95 -2.19 -5.82
CA ALA A 52 4.12 -2.44 -6.65
C ALA A 52 3.75 -3.22 -7.94
N ARG A 53 2.98 -4.31 -7.82
CA ARG A 53 2.48 -5.09 -8.96
C ARG A 53 1.60 -4.27 -9.89
N PHE A 54 0.74 -3.42 -9.34
CA PHE A 54 -0.07 -2.49 -10.13
C PHE A 54 0.81 -1.59 -10.99
N THR A 55 1.87 -1.02 -10.40
CA THR A 55 2.84 -0.15 -11.10
C THR A 55 3.59 -0.90 -12.20
N MET A 56 3.81 -2.21 -12.03
CA MET A 56 4.45 -3.08 -13.03
C MET A 56 3.50 -3.59 -14.14
N GLY A 57 2.22 -3.19 -14.13
CA GLY A 57 1.25 -3.51 -15.18
C GLY A 57 0.27 -4.64 -14.84
N GLU A 58 0.31 -5.21 -13.64
CA GLU A 58 -0.66 -6.23 -13.19
C GLU A 58 -1.99 -5.59 -12.75
N THR A 59 -2.60 -4.74 -13.58
CA THR A 59 -3.67 -3.79 -13.23
C THR A 59 -4.83 -4.40 -12.45
N LYS A 60 -5.73 -5.16 -13.11
CA LYS A 60 -6.96 -5.71 -12.49
C LYS A 60 -6.69 -6.57 -11.24
N PRO A 61 -5.79 -7.57 -11.27
CA PRO A 61 -5.54 -8.40 -10.09
C PRO A 61 -4.92 -7.62 -8.93
N ALA A 62 -4.04 -6.66 -9.20
CA ALA A 62 -3.43 -5.83 -8.16
C ALA A 62 -4.45 -4.87 -7.52
N LEU A 63 -5.31 -4.24 -8.33
CA LEU A 63 -6.42 -3.41 -7.83
C LEU A 63 -7.35 -4.21 -6.91
N ALA A 64 -7.74 -5.42 -7.34
CA ALA A 64 -8.59 -6.30 -6.52
C ALA A 64 -7.92 -6.72 -5.20
N ALA A 65 -6.60 -6.89 -5.19
CA ALA A 65 -5.85 -7.19 -3.97
C ALA A 65 -5.81 -5.99 -3.01
N MET A 66 -5.55 -4.77 -3.51
CA MET A 66 -5.61 -3.55 -2.71
C MET A 66 -7.01 -3.31 -2.14
N GLU A 67 -8.05 -3.46 -2.97
CA GLU A 67 -9.45 -3.31 -2.55
C GLU A 67 -9.81 -4.27 -1.41
N ARG A 68 -9.39 -5.54 -1.51
CA ARG A 68 -9.64 -6.54 -0.47
C ARG A 68 -9.04 -6.14 0.87
N VAL A 69 -7.83 -5.57 0.87
CA VAL A 69 -7.18 -5.07 2.11
C VAL A 69 -7.97 -3.89 2.68
N LEU A 70 -8.32 -2.92 1.83
CA LEU A 70 -9.04 -1.72 2.26
C LEU A 70 -10.42 -2.03 2.85
N ARG A 71 -11.14 -3.00 2.28
CA ARG A 71 -12.46 -3.42 2.79
C ARG A 71 -12.44 -4.09 4.16
N ARG A 72 -11.28 -4.59 4.63
CA ARG A 72 -11.15 -5.20 5.97
C ARG A 72 -10.92 -4.19 7.09
N GLN A 73 -10.56 -2.96 6.73
CA GLN A 73 -10.31 -1.86 7.67
C GLN A 73 -11.57 -0.99 7.88
N GLY A 74 -12.75 -1.48 7.45
CA GLY A 74 -14.04 -0.78 7.51
C GLY A 74 -15.10 -1.63 8.18
#